data_AF-A0A1M6PC78-F1
#
_entry.id   AF-A0A1M6PC78-F1
#
_cell.length_a   1.000
_cell.length_b   1.000
_cell.length_c   1.000
_cell.angle_alpha   90.00
_cell.angle_beta   90.00
_cell.angle_gamma   90.00
#
_symmetry.space_group_name_H-M   'P 1'
#
loop_
_entity.id
_entity.type
_entity.pdbx_description
1 polymer ?
#
loop_
_entity_poly.entity_id
_entity_poly.type
_entity_poly.pdbx_seq_one_letter_code
_entity_poly.pdbx_strand_id
1 'polypeptide(L)'
;MNKRFKLIALTVVLLLMFGLLSGCSNGKYEKTVDKSNTNLKSEEVKNTINVKELSERLGEKGLVIVDIRSIAEYNGWKLNGEKRGGHIKGAVDFPFSWIFNDEGKRINDDELKNLLKSKGITSDKTILLYDAKGEKVSEMVEILRELGYKKVLYLEGGLLAWALDESLPMDRLANYEKLVYAGWINDLINGKKPETYRGKRYKIFEVSWGKPKDYNKGHIPGAIHLDTNEIEKEPLWNKVSDEDIEKMLLRNGITYDTTVILYGADNMAAARAASIMMYAGVKDVRLLDGGFKAWLDAGFEIETKTNKPTPVKEFGVKVPAKPEYIIDIQKVKSILADKNAVLVSVRSWEEYIGKTKGYSYIKPKGHIAGAVWGHAGSDPYHMEDYRNIDNTMRNFHEIAKNWEEWGITPDKKVVFYCGTGWRASEAFFAAYLMGWKDIAVYDGGWYEWSMDKSNPIEVGEPKNNK
;
A
#
# COMPACT_ATOMS: atom_id res chain seq x y z
N MET A 1 16.52 47.15 -66.83
CA MET A 1 17.44 47.31 -65.68
C MET A 1 16.64 47.81 -64.48
N ASN A 2 16.09 46.90 -63.68
CA ASN A 2 15.12 47.20 -62.60
C ASN A 2 15.66 46.69 -61.26
N LYS A 3 15.83 47.52 -60.21
CA LYS A 3 14.82 48.12 -59.28
C LYS A 3 14.17 47.02 -58.42
N ARG A 4 13.99 47.06 -57.09
CA ARG A 4 13.81 48.11 -56.04
C ARG A 4 13.79 47.36 -54.67
N PHE A 5 14.33 47.88 -53.55
CA PHE A 5 13.67 48.76 -52.54
C PHE A 5 12.38 48.22 -51.91
N LYS A 6 12.37 47.91 -50.59
CA LYS A 6 11.78 48.77 -49.52
C LYS A 6 11.69 48.08 -48.15
N LEU A 7 12.22 48.79 -47.15
CA LEU A 7 11.90 48.74 -45.72
C LEU A 7 10.89 49.87 -45.46
N ILE A 8 9.82 49.66 -44.68
CA ILE A 8 8.96 50.72 -44.14
C ILE A 8 8.55 50.38 -42.70
N ALA A 9 8.78 51.35 -41.81
CA ALA A 9 8.23 51.49 -40.47
C ALA A 9 6.88 52.25 -40.52
N LEU A 10 5.96 52.03 -39.58
CA LEU A 10 5.29 53.14 -38.86
C LEU A 10 4.44 52.69 -37.66
N THR A 11 4.33 53.67 -36.77
CA THR A 11 3.84 53.81 -35.40
C THR A 11 2.31 53.85 -35.22
N VAL A 12 1.90 53.45 -34.00
CA VAL A 12 0.69 53.70 -33.17
C VAL A 12 -0.26 54.83 -33.55
N VAL A 13 -1.59 54.57 -33.47
CA VAL A 13 -2.63 55.50 -32.95
C VAL A 13 -3.68 54.73 -32.12
N LEU A 14 -4.13 55.37 -31.05
CA LEU A 14 -4.95 54.89 -29.93
C LEU A 14 -6.45 55.30 -30.08
N LEU A 15 -7.32 54.62 -29.32
CA LEU A 15 -8.66 55.01 -28.81
C LEU A 15 -9.87 55.06 -29.75
N LEU A 16 -10.93 54.31 -29.39
CA LEU A 16 -12.24 54.88 -28.97
C LEU A 16 -13.17 53.84 -28.31
N MET A 17 -13.95 54.33 -27.36
CA MET A 17 -14.83 53.65 -26.39
C MET A 17 -16.20 53.17 -26.93
N PHE A 18 -16.90 52.42 -26.05
CA PHE A 18 -18.36 52.31 -25.81
C PHE A 18 -19.17 51.26 -26.59
N GLY A 19 -19.59 50.21 -25.88
CA GLY A 19 -20.97 50.08 -25.38
C GLY A 19 -22.08 49.54 -26.30
N LEU A 20 -22.80 48.54 -25.75
CA LEU A 20 -24.21 48.18 -25.94
C LEU A 20 -24.63 47.23 -27.09
N LEU A 21 -25.04 46.03 -26.64
CA LEU A 21 -26.33 45.33 -26.85
C LEU A 21 -27.05 45.33 -28.22
N SER A 22 -27.72 44.18 -28.45
CA SER A 22 -28.70 43.79 -29.48
C SER A 22 -28.12 43.23 -30.79
N GLY A 23 -28.62 42.14 -31.39
CA GLY A 23 -29.75 41.26 -31.09
C GLY A 23 -29.80 40.10 -32.12
N CYS A 24 -30.51 39.04 -31.74
CA CYS A 24 -31.20 37.99 -32.53
C CYS A 24 -30.70 37.60 -33.94
N SER A 25 -30.45 36.30 -34.15
CA SER A 25 -31.22 35.49 -35.13
C SER A 25 -30.92 33.98 -35.02
N ASN A 26 -31.98 33.21 -35.29
CA ASN A 26 -32.21 31.77 -35.17
C ASN A 26 -31.41 30.85 -36.10
N GLY A 27 -31.27 29.58 -35.66
CA GLY A 27 -30.91 28.43 -36.49
C GLY A 27 -31.35 27.09 -35.87
N LYS A 28 -32.66 26.80 -35.97
CA LYS A 28 -33.42 25.62 -35.50
C LYS A 28 -32.78 24.24 -35.76
N TYR A 29 -32.98 23.31 -34.82
CA TYR A 29 -33.44 21.94 -35.10
C TYR A 29 -34.53 21.56 -34.09
N GLU A 30 -35.75 21.37 -34.60
CA GLU A 30 -36.96 21.03 -33.85
C GLU A 30 -37.07 19.51 -33.61
N LYS A 31 -37.52 19.17 -32.39
CA LYS A 31 -37.97 17.85 -31.96
C LYS A 31 -39.31 17.50 -32.62
N THR A 32 -39.41 16.32 -33.22
CA THR A 32 -40.69 15.63 -33.37
C THR A 32 -40.91 14.74 -32.13
N VAL A 33 -41.92 15.09 -31.35
CA VAL A 33 -42.43 14.31 -30.22
C VAL A 33 -43.58 13.47 -30.76
N ASP A 34 -43.41 12.15 -30.77
CA ASP A 34 -44.54 11.23 -30.87
C ASP A 34 -45.02 10.89 -29.45
N LYS A 35 -46.26 11.28 -29.14
CA LYS A 35 -46.95 10.97 -27.89
C LYS A 35 -47.88 9.81 -28.16
N SER A 36 -47.46 8.60 -27.83
CA SER A 36 -48.40 7.52 -27.52
C SER A 36 -47.90 6.70 -26.32
N ASN A 37 -48.75 6.71 -25.30
CA ASN A 37 -48.86 5.81 -24.16
C ASN A 37 -47.86 4.64 -24.07
N THR A 38 -47.08 4.63 -22.99
CA THR A 38 -47.24 3.60 -21.96
C THR A 38 -46.76 4.14 -20.63
N ASN A 39 -47.71 4.31 -19.71
CA ASN A 39 -47.45 4.33 -18.28
C ASN A 39 -46.78 2.99 -17.90
N LEU A 40 -45.45 2.98 -17.88
CA LEU A 40 -44.70 2.07 -17.03
C LEU A 40 -44.01 2.96 -16.02
N LYS A 41 -44.71 3.22 -14.90
CA LYS A 41 -44.00 3.46 -13.65
C LYS A 41 -43.21 2.19 -13.39
N SER A 42 -41.96 2.16 -13.81
CA SER A 42 -41.01 1.23 -13.22
C SER A 42 -41.02 1.55 -11.73
N GLU A 43 -41.47 0.61 -10.90
CA GLU A 43 -41.16 0.65 -9.48
C GLU A 43 -39.64 0.87 -9.39
N GLU A 44 -39.26 2.04 -8.90
CA GLU A 44 -37.87 2.37 -8.67
C GLU A 44 -37.41 1.36 -7.60
N VAL A 45 -36.77 0.27 -8.04
CA VAL A 45 -36.25 -0.73 -7.12
C VAL A 45 -35.37 0.04 -6.16
N LYS A 46 -35.78 0.11 -4.89
CA LYS A 46 -35.07 0.85 -3.87
C LYS A 46 -33.74 0.14 -3.64
N ASN A 47 -32.72 0.57 -4.37
CA ASN A 47 -31.36 0.03 -4.31
C ASN A 47 -30.53 0.71 -3.22
N THR A 48 -31.18 1.57 -2.44
CA THR A 48 -30.58 2.30 -1.35
C THR A 48 -30.90 1.64 -0.02
N ILE A 49 -29.93 1.65 0.87
CA ILE A 49 -30.07 1.28 2.27
C ILE A 49 -29.56 2.43 3.12
N ASN A 50 -30.30 2.80 4.17
CA ASN A 50 -29.84 3.84 5.09
C ASN A 50 -28.97 3.24 6.21
N VAL A 51 -28.33 4.12 6.98
CA VAL A 51 -27.42 3.76 8.08
C VAL A 51 -28.08 2.81 9.10
N LYS A 52 -29.34 3.04 9.46
CA LYS A 52 -30.05 2.21 10.45
C LYS A 52 -30.31 0.81 9.92
N GLU A 53 -30.78 0.70 8.68
CA GLU A 53 -31.06 -0.61 8.09
C GLU A 53 -29.77 -1.41 7.89
N LEU A 54 -28.66 -0.78 7.50
CA LEU A 54 -27.37 -1.47 7.40
C LEU A 54 -26.85 -1.91 8.78
N SER A 55 -27.01 -1.10 9.84
CA SER A 55 -26.53 -1.48 11.17
C SER A 55 -27.27 -2.71 11.72
N GLU A 56 -28.55 -2.87 11.40
CA GLU A 56 -29.36 -4.06 11.76
C GLU A 56 -28.99 -5.31 10.94
N ARG A 57 -28.26 -5.16 9.82
CA ARG A 57 -27.87 -6.25 8.90
C ARG A 57 -26.39 -6.64 8.96
N LEU A 58 -25.61 -6.02 9.84
CA LEU A 58 -24.20 -6.38 10.01
C LEU A 58 -24.06 -7.87 10.38
N GLY A 59 -23.19 -8.58 9.65
CA GLY A 59 -22.98 -10.01 9.84
C GLY A 59 -24.04 -10.93 9.21
N GLU A 60 -25.01 -10.38 8.47
CA GLU A 60 -25.97 -11.17 7.71
C GLU A 60 -25.26 -12.13 6.74
N LYS A 61 -25.59 -13.43 6.82
CA LYS A 61 -25.00 -14.44 5.94
C LYS A 61 -25.37 -14.16 4.48
N GLY A 62 -24.36 -13.99 3.63
CA GLY A 62 -24.56 -13.71 2.21
C GLY A 62 -24.67 -12.22 1.86
N LEU A 63 -24.52 -11.32 2.84
CA LEU A 63 -24.25 -9.91 2.60
C LEU A 63 -22.73 -9.69 2.49
N VAL A 64 -22.28 -8.95 1.47
CA VAL A 64 -20.90 -8.47 1.35
C VAL A 64 -20.94 -6.96 1.29
N ILE A 65 -20.35 -6.32 2.29
CA ILE A 65 -20.16 -4.87 2.33
C ILE A 65 -18.84 -4.57 1.62
N VAL A 66 -18.86 -3.67 0.65
CA VAL A 66 -17.71 -3.36 -0.20
C VAL A 66 -17.41 -1.86 -0.10
N ASP A 67 -16.22 -1.55 0.38
CA ASP A 67 -15.66 -0.21 0.37
C ASP A 67 -14.97 0.04 -0.97
N ILE A 68 -15.51 0.97 -1.77
CA ILE A 68 -14.95 1.29 -3.09
C ILE A 68 -14.02 2.51 -3.09
N ARG A 69 -13.64 3.01 -1.91
CA ARG A 69 -12.68 4.10 -1.74
C ARG A 69 -11.24 3.60 -1.89
N SER A 70 -10.27 4.51 -1.80
CA SER A 70 -8.86 4.12 -1.85
C SER A 70 -8.45 3.22 -0.68
N ILE A 71 -7.38 2.44 -0.86
CA ILE A 71 -6.80 1.62 0.22
C ILE A 71 -6.35 2.47 1.41
N ALA A 72 -5.89 3.71 1.17
CA ALA A 72 -5.58 4.65 2.23
C ALA A 72 -6.81 4.96 3.12
N GLU A 73 -7.95 5.25 2.49
CA GLU A 73 -9.21 5.52 3.20
C GLU A 73 -9.72 4.29 3.95
N TYR A 74 -9.64 3.11 3.33
CA TYR A 74 -9.97 1.84 3.97
C TYR A 74 -9.10 1.60 5.22
N ASN A 75 -7.80 1.84 5.11
CA ASN A 75 -6.84 1.61 6.19
C ASN A 75 -7.00 2.57 7.37
N GLY A 76 -7.54 3.78 7.18
CA GLY A 76 -7.76 4.71 8.29
C GLY A 76 -7.70 6.19 7.96
N TRP A 77 -7.21 6.57 6.77
CA TRP A 77 -7.00 7.96 6.40
C TRP A 77 -8.33 8.68 6.14
N LYS A 78 -8.45 9.94 6.59
CA LYS A 78 -9.69 10.74 6.46
C LYS A 78 -9.56 11.74 5.32
N LEU A 79 -9.79 11.28 4.09
CA LEU A 79 -9.54 12.07 2.89
C LEU A 79 -10.73 12.94 2.46
N ASN A 80 -11.92 12.64 2.98
CA ASN A 80 -13.17 13.29 2.58
C ASN A 80 -13.86 14.05 3.72
N GLY A 81 -13.15 14.28 4.83
CA GLY A 81 -13.67 15.02 5.99
C GLY A 81 -14.45 14.15 6.97
N GLU A 82 -14.22 12.83 6.95
CA GLU A 82 -14.81 11.88 7.88
C GLU A 82 -14.51 12.26 9.34
N LYS A 83 -15.48 12.11 10.25
CA LYS A 83 -15.21 12.24 11.70
C LYS A 83 -14.33 11.10 12.21
N ARG A 84 -14.54 9.90 11.68
CA ARG A 84 -13.83 8.66 12.00
C ARG A 84 -13.31 8.04 10.70
N GLY A 85 -12.01 7.77 10.64
CA GLY A 85 -11.40 7.11 9.49
C GLY A 85 -11.44 5.59 9.62
N GLY A 86 -11.20 4.89 8.51
CA GLY A 86 -11.31 3.43 8.41
C GLY A 86 -12.51 3.02 7.57
N HIS A 87 -13.00 1.81 7.76
CA HIS A 87 -14.10 1.21 7.00
C HIS A 87 -15.19 0.67 7.93
N ILE A 88 -16.37 0.40 7.37
CA ILE A 88 -17.45 -0.28 8.09
C ILE A 88 -16.96 -1.67 8.51
N LYS A 89 -17.19 -2.06 9.77
CA LYS A 89 -16.74 -3.36 10.28
C LYS A 89 -17.22 -4.52 9.40
N GLY A 90 -16.28 -5.36 8.99
CA GLY A 90 -16.52 -6.51 8.12
C GLY A 90 -16.62 -6.20 6.61
N ALA A 91 -16.38 -4.95 6.19
CA ALA A 91 -16.30 -4.60 4.78
C ALA A 91 -15.01 -5.13 4.12
N VAL A 92 -15.12 -5.54 2.85
CA VAL A 92 -13.96 -5.82 1.99
C VAL A 92 -13.55 -4.58 1.20
N ASP A 93 -12.29 -4.51 0.78
CA ASP A 93 -11.74 -3.45 -0.05
C ASP A 93 -11.88 -3.79 -1.54
N PHE A 94 -12.42 -2.85 -2.31
CA PHE A 94 -12.41 -2.90 -3.76
C PHE A 94 -12.37 -1.47 -4.33
N PRO A 95 -11.24 -0.75 -4.25
CA PRO A 95 -11.12 0.59 -4.81
C PRO A 95 -11.68 0.69 -6.21
N PHE A 96 -12.50 1.70 -6.44
CA PHE A 96 -13.12 1.93 -7.76
C PHE A 96 -12.06 2.09 -8.87
N SER A 97 -10.87 2.58 -8.54
CA SER A 97 -9.75 2.69 -9.48
C SER A 97 -9.30 1.36 -10.07
N TRP A 98 -9.51 0.24 -9.38
CA TRP A 98 -9.07 -1.08 -9.82
C TRP A 98 -9.83 -1.63 -11.03
N ILE A 99 -10.93 -1.01 -11.42
CA ILE A 99 -11.64 -1.41 -12.64
C ILE A 99 -10.96 -0.86 -13.90
N PHE A 100 -9.95 0.00 -13.78
CA PHE A 100 -9.23 0.61 -14.89
C PHE A 100 -7.79 0.09 -14.95
N ASN A 101 -7.26 -0.07 -16.17
CA ASN A 101 -5.85 -0.34 -16.40
C ASN A 101 -5.01 0.96 -16.37
N ASP A 102 -3.69 0.82 -16.55
CA ASP A 102 -2.75 1.96 -16.57
C ASP A 102 -3.03 2.99 -17.69
N GLU A 103 -3.81 2.64 -18.72
CA GLU A 103 -4.26 3.55 -19.79
C GLU A 103 -5.56 4.28 -19.44
N GLY A 104 -6.14 4.03 -18.25
CA GLY A 104 -7.43 4.56 -17.83
C GLY A 104 -8.63 3.88 -18.48
N LYS A 105 -8.44 2.74 -19.15
CA LYS A 105 -9.50 1.96 -19.79
C LYS A 105 -10.03 0.90 -18.83
N ARG A 106 -11.36 0.71 -18.81
CA ARG A 106 -11.98 -0.37 -18.03
C ARG A 106 -11.38 -1.72 -18.45
N ILE A 107 -10.95 -2.52 -17.47
CA ILE A 107 -10.49 -3.89 -17.68
C ILE A 107 -11.61 -4.77 -18.23
N ASN A 108 -11.27 -5.89 -18.86
CA ASN A 108 -12.30 -6.75 -19.45
C ASN A 108 -13.15 -7.44 -18.37
N ASP A 109 -14.35 -7.87 -18.76
CA ASP A 109 -15.33 -8.43 -17.81
C ASP A 109 -14.87 -9.70 -17.10
N ASP A 110 -14.07 -10.54 -17.73
CA ASP A 110 -13.58 -11.78 -17.12
C ASP A 110 -12.50 -11.48 -16.07
N GLU A 111 -11.60 -10.53 -16.37
CA GLU A 111 -10.61 -10.00 -15.44
C GLU A 111 -11.29 -9.34 -14.24
N LEU A 112 -12.29 -8.48 -14.47
CA LEU A 112 -13.07 -7.84 -13.41
C LEU A 112 -13.82 -8.86 -12.55
N LYS A 113 -14.46 -9.86 -13.15
CA LYS A 113 -15.13 -10.95 -12.39
C LYS A 113 -14.15 -11.73 -11.54
N ASN A 114 -12.94 -12.00 -12.03
CA ASN A 114 -11.91 -12.70 -11.27
C ASN A 114 -11.41 -11.86 -10.09
N LEU A 115 -11.21 -10.55 -10.29
CA LEU A 115 -10.82 -9.63 -9.23
C LEU A 115 -11.92 -9.47 -8.16
N LEU A 116 -13.19 -9.34 -8.57
CA LEU A 116 -14.31 -9.32 -7.62
C LEU A 116 -14.37 -10.62 -6.81
N LYS A 117 -14.24 -11.77 -7.48
CA LYS A 117 -14.26 -13.08 -6.85
C LYS A 117 -13.11 -13.26 -5.86
N SER A 118 -11.90 -12.74 -6.14
CA SER A 118 -10.76 -12.84 -5.22
C SER A 118 -10.99 -12.10 -3.90
N LYS A 119 -11.84 -11.06 -3.91
CA LYS A 119 -12.33 -10.33 -2.73
C LYS A 119 -13.63 -10.90 -2.14
N GLY A 120 -14.08 -12.07 -2.60
CA GLY A 120 -15.31 -12.70 -2.13
C GLY A 120 -16.60 -12.02 -2.57
N ILE A 121 -16.52 -11.09 -3.54
CA ILE A 121 -17.65 -10.40 -4.16
C ILE A 121 -18.15 -11.30 -5.29
N THR A 122 -19.25 -12.02 -5.03
CA THR A 122 -19.79 -13.04 -5.96
C THR A 122 -21.28 -12.83 -6.19
N SER A 123 -21.76 -13.17 -7.40
CA SER A 123 -23.11 -12.81 -7.87
C SER A 123 -24.26 -13.54 -7.17
N ASP A 124 -23.96 -14.59 -6.40
CA ASP A 124 -24.91 -15.29 -5.53
C ASP A 124 -25.24 -14.52 -4.24
N LYS A 125 -24.40 -13.55 -3.87
CA LYS A 125 -24.53 -12.75 -2.65
C LYS A 125 -25.28 -11.44 -2.89
N THR A 126 -25.71 -10.81 -1.79
CA THR A 126 -26.14 -9.42 -1.79
C THR A 126 -24.90 -8.54 -1.64
N ILE A 127 -24.65 -7.67 -2.61
CA ILE A 127 -23.51 -6.75 -2.61
C ILE A 127 -24.00 -5.39 -2.14
N LEU A 128 -23.37 -4.83 -1.11
CA LEU A 128 -23.65 -3.50 -0.59
C LEU A 128 -22.43 -2.62 -0.78
N LEU A 129 -22.56 -1.63 -1.65
CA LEU A 129 -21.49 -0.70 -1.98
C LEU A 129 -21.55 0.57 -1.13
N TYR A 130 -20.40 1.11 -0.78
CA TYR A 130 -20.31 2.49 -0.33
C TYR A 130 -18.99 3.13 -0.76
N ASP A 131 -19.04 4.42 -1.05
CA ASP A 131 -17.85 5.29 -1.07
C ASP A 131 -17.95 6.33 0.07
N ALA A 132 -17.20 7.42 0.01
CA ALA A 132 -17.26 8.47 1.03
C ALA A 132 -18.64 9.16 1.13
N LYS A 133 -19.29 9.46 0.00
CA LYS A 133 -20.47 10.35 -0.13
C LYS A 133 -21.67 9.75 -0.89
N GLY A 134 -21.46 8.64 -1.61
CA GLY A 134 -22.38 8.05 -2.60
C GLY A 134 -22.16 8.50 -4.05
N GLU A 135 -20.99 9.05 -4.42
CA GLU A 135 -20.79 9.72 -5.73
C GLU A 135 -20.40 8.77 -6.88
N LYS A 136 -19.54 7.78 -6.62
CA LYS A 136 -19.05 6.75 -7.56
C LYS A 136 -19.83 5.45 -7.51
N VAL A 137 -20.63 5.30 -6.47
CA VAL A 137 -21.44 4.11 -6.22
C VAL A 137 -22.38 3.79 -7.39
N SER A 138 -23.09 4.76 -7.96
CA SER A 138 -24.05 4.51 -9.05
C SER A 138 -23.40 3.86 -10.26
N GLU A 139 -22.20 4.33 -10.64
CA GLU A 139 -21.42 3.78 -11.74
C GLU A 139 -21.01 2.31 -11.44
N MET A 140 -20.54 2.03 -10.23
CA MET A 140 -20.20 0.67 -9.83
C MET A 140 -21.44 -0.26 -9.77
N VAL A 141 -22.61 0.25 -9.37
CA VAL A 141 -23.87 -0.51 -9.37
C VAL A 141 -24.23 -0.94 -10.81
N GLU A 142 -24.12 -0.03 -11.77
CA GLU A 142 -24.39 -0.32 -13.18
C GLU A 142 -23.44 -1.40 -13.72
N ILE A 143 -22.14 -1.25 -13.46
CA ILE A 143 -21.11 -2.22 -13.86
C ILE A 143 -21.41 -3.60 -13.27
N LEU A 144 -21.70 -3.71 -11.98
CA LEU A 144 -22.02 -5.01 -11.37
C LEU A 144 -23.28 -5.63 -11.98
N ARG A 145 -24.30 -4.83 -12.32
CA ARG A 145 -25.51 -5.34 -12.99
C ARG A 145 -25.24 -5.85 -14.40
N GLU A 146 -24.40 -5.16 -15.18
CA GLU A 146 -23.94 -5.63 -16.49
C GLU A 146 -23.24 -6.98 -16.38
N LEU A 147 -22.45 -7.18 -15.32
CA LEU A 147 -21.76 -8.45 -15.03
C LEU A 147 -22.69 -9.55 -14.48
N GLY A 148 -23.98 -9.26 -14.30
CA GLY A 148 -25.00 -10.22 -13.87
C GLY A 148 -25.26 -10.28 -12.36
N TYR A 149 -24.76 -9.31 -11.57
CA TYR A 149 -25.07 -9.21 -10.14
C TYR A 149 -26.47 -8.60 -9.96
N LYS A 150 -27.42 -9.40 -9.50
CA LYS A 150 -28.83 -9.00 -9.40
C LYS A 150 -29.17 -8.26 -8.10
N LYS A 151 -28.42 -8.53 -7.04
CA LYS A 151 -28.67 -8.00 -5.68
C LYS A 151 -27.58 -7.00 -5.31
N VAL A 152 -27.68 -5.79 -5.84
CA VAL A 152 -26.73 -4.71 -5.55
C VAL A 152 -27.46 -3.56 -4.86
N LEU A 153 -27.02 -3.26 -3.64
CA LEU A 153 -27.49 -2.17 -2.79
C LEU A 153 -26.37 -1.15 -2.62
N TYR A 154 -26.73 0.05 -2.16
CA TYR A 154 -25.74 1.02 -1.72
C TYR A 154 -26.17 1.89 -0.56
N LEU A 155 -25.19 2.29 0.25
CA LEU A 155 -25.40 3.07 1.47
C LEU A 155 -25.69 4.55 1.16
N GLU A 156 -26.85 5.03 1.60
CA GLU A 156 -27.23 6.44 1.50
C GLU A 156 -26.25 7.32 2.31
N GLY A 157 -25.66 8.32 1.66
CA GLY A 157 -24.69 9.23 2.28
C GLY A 157 -23.30 8.62 2.53
N GLY A 158 -23.06 7.39 2.07
CA GLY A 158 -21.76 6.72 2.12
C GLY A 158 -21.19 6.57 3.53
N LEU A 159 -19.86 6.46 3.61
CA LEU A 159 -19.17 6.36 4.89
C LEU A 159 -19.34 7.63 5.73
N LEU A 160 -19.46 8.83 5.13
CA LEU A 160 -19.64 10.05 5.91
C LEU A 160 -20.88 9.96 6.80
N ALA A 161 -22.00 9.44 6.30
CA ALA A 161 -23.20 9.25 7.10
C ALA A 161 -22.97 8.23 8.24
N TRP A 162 -22.32 7.10 7.96
CA TRP A 162 -21.97 6.09 8.97
C TRP A 162 -21.01 6.61 10.05
N ALA A 163 -19.99 7.37 9.64
CA ALA A 163 -18.93 7.86 10.50
C ALA A 163 -19.40 8.93 11.50
N LEU A 164 -20.59 9.52 11.30
CA LEU A 164 -21.17 10.52 12.20
C LEU A 164 -21.62 9.94 13.55
N ASP A 165 -22.07 8.69 13.58
CA ASP A 165 -22.56 8.02 14.79
C ASP A 165 -21.45 7.17 15.40
N GLU A 166 -20.85 7.64 16.49
CA GLU A 166 -19.73 6.96 17.17
C GLU A 166 -20.07 5.56 17.71
N SER A 167 -21.36 5.23 17.86
CA SER A 167 -21.79 3.91 18.33
C SER A 167 -21.70 2.83 17.25
N LEU A 168 -21.66 3.22 15.96
CA LEU A 168 -21.60 2.28 14.85
C LEU A 168 -20.19 1.70 14.68
N PRO A 169 -20.06 0.39 14.42
CA PRO A 169 -18.76 -0.26 14.38
C PRO A 169 -17.99 0.10 13.09
N MET A 170 -16.71 0.39 13.27
CA MET A 170 -15.74 0.62 12.21
C MET A 170 -14.41 -0.05 12.58
N ASP A 171 -13.70 -0.52 11.57
CA ASP A 171 -12.35 -1.06 11.71
C ASP A 171 -11.34 -0.17 10.96
N ARG A 172 -10.07 -0.24 11.36
CA ARG A 172 -8.94 0.44 10.72
C ARG A 172 -7.64 -0.25 11.07
N LEU A 173 -6.63 -0.02 10.27
CA LEU A 173 -5.26 -0.47 10.53
C LEU A 173 -4.72 0.29 11.76
N ALA A 174 -4.16 -0.43 12.73
CA ALA A 174 -3.84 0.14 14.05
C ALA A 174 -2.82 1.29 13.98
N ASN A 175 -1.79 1.14 13.13
CA ASN A 175 -0.77 2.14 12.88
C ASN A 175 -0.83 2.64 11.42
N TYR A 176 -2.04 2.88 10.88
CA TYR A 176 -2.26 3.32 9.50
C TYR A 176 -1.39 4.52 9.08
N GLU A 177 -1.02 5.39 10.03
CA GLU A 177 -0.22 6.58 9.77
C GLU A 177 1.23 6.30 9.33
N LYS A 178 1.69 5.06 9.52
CA LYS A 178 3.02 4.58 9.12
C LYS A 178 3.04 4.06 7.69
N LEU A 179 1.88 3.87 7.08
CA LEU A 179 1.72 3.53 5.67
C LEU A 179 1.03 4.72 4.97
N VAL A 180 1.84 5.62 4.41
CA VAL A 180 1.37 6.88 3.82
C VAL A 180 1.01 6.68 2.36
N TYR A 181 0.08 7.48 1.85
CA TYR A 181 -0.28 7.54 0.44
C TYR A 181 0.42 8.71 -0.27
N ALA A 182 0.47 8.69 -1.60
CA ALA A 182 1.20 9.69 -2.37
C ALA A 182 0.76 11.14 -2.07
N GLY A 183 -0.55 11.39 -1.93
CA GLY A 183 -1.09 12.71 -1.62
C GLY A 183 -0.63 13.26 -0.27
N TRP A 184 -0.39 12.40 0.73
CA TRP A 184 0.16 12.80 2.02
C TRP A 184 1.59 13.35 1.87
N ILE A 185 2.42 12.67 1.07
CA ILE A 185 3.79 13.11 0.77
C ILE A 185 3.75 14.40 -0.05
N ASN A 186 2.88 14.47 -1.05
CA ASN A 186 2.74 15.66 -1.89
C ASN A 186 2.34 16.90 -1.06
N ASP A 187 1.41 16.76 -0.14
CA ASP A 187 1.04 17.85 0.78
C ASP A 187 2.23 18.26 1.66
N LEU A 188 3.00 17.30 2.17
CA LEU A 188 4.17 17.55 3.00
C LEU A 188 5.26 18.34 2.24
N ILE A 189 5.61 17.93 1.02
CA ILE A 189 6.65 18.62 0.22
C ILE A 189 6.21 20.02 -0.21
N ASN A 190 4.91 20.25 -0.35
CA ASN A 190 4.32 21.56 -0.67
C ASN A 190 4.05 22.43 0.57
N GLY A 191 4.66 22.10 1.71
CA GLY A 191 4.61 22.91 2.93
C GLY A 191 3.27 22.88 3.66
N LYS A 192 2.35 21.98 3.28
CA LYS A 192 1.13 21.74 4.06
C LYS A 192 1.45 20.81 5.24
N LYS A 193 0.48 20.69 6.14
CA LYS A 193 0.57 19.81 7.32
C LYS A 193 -0.44 18.69 7.20
N PRO A 194 -0.11 17.59 6.50
CA PRO A 194 -1.04 16.50 6.30
C PRO A 194 -1.38 15.80 7.64
N GLU A 195 -2.48 15.04 7.66
CA GLU A 195 -2.95 14.32 8.86
C GLU A 195 -1.80 13.51 9.48
N THR A 196 -1.75 13.37 10.80
CA THR A 196 -0.73 12.58 11.54
C THR A 196 0.72 13.06 11.46
N TYR A 197 1.07 14.05 10.61
CA TYR A 197 2.40 14.65 10.66
C TYR A 197 2.54 15.52 11.91
N ARG A 198 3.48 15.15 12.78
CA ARG A 198 3.83 15.87 14.02
C ARG A 198 5.31 16.24 14.09
N GLY A 199 6.10 15.80 13.10
CA GLY A 199 7.52 16.07 13.01
C GLY A 199 7.83 17.52 12.72
N LYS A 200 9.07 17.93 13.01
CA LYS A 200 9.63 19.22 12.61
C LYS A 200 10.49 19.10 11.36
N ARG A 201 11.04 17.92 11.12
CA ARG A 201 11.95 17.59 10.02
C ARG A 201 11.54 16.26 9.44
N TYR A 202 11.62 16.14 8.13
CA TYR A 202 11.43 14.88 7.43
C TYR A 202 12.54 14.63 6.42
N LYS A 203 12.71 13.36 6.05
CA LYS A 203 13.55 12.92 4.95
C LYS A 203 12.78 11.89 4.12
N ILE A 204 12.90 11.98 2.80
CA ILE A 204 12.31 11.03 1.86
C ILE A 204 13.47 10.27 1.22
N PHE A 205 13.41 8.95 1.22
CA PHE A 205 14.39 8.12 0.51
C PHE A 205 13.73 7.21 -0.51
N GLU A 206 14.31 7.19 -1.71
CA GLU A 206 14.15 6.10 -2.65
C GLU A 206 15.19 5.02 -2.29
N VAL A 207 14.74 3.79 -2.11
CA VAL A 207 15.59 2.68 -1.67
C VAL A 207 15.61 1.62 -2.75
N SER A 208 16.81 1.32 -3.23
CA SER A 208 17.04 0.32 -4.27
C SER A 208 18.43 -0.29 -4.14
N TRP A 209 18.63 -1.47 -4.73
CA TRP A 209 19.94 -2.14 -4.72
C TRP A 209 20.91 -1.50 -5.72
N GLY A 210 22.09 -1.14 -5.24
CA GLY A 210 23.18 -0.65 -6.06
C GLY A 210 23.00 0.81 -6.49
N LYS A 211 23.67 1.19 -7.59
CA LYS A 211 23.68 2.58 -8.10
C LYS A 211 22.27 3.09 -8.47
N PRO A 212 22.00 4.41 -8.35
CA PRO A 212 20.68 5.04 -8.56
C PRO A 212 20.20 5.06 -10.03
N LYS A 213 20.01 3.90 -10.66
CA LYS A 213 19.65 3.83 -12.08
C LYS A 213 18.23 4.35 -12.34
N ASP A 214 17.25 3.86 -11.59
CA ASP A 214 15.85 4.24 -11.77
C ASP A 214 15.54 5.59 -11.10
N TYR A 215 16.12 5.84 -9.93
CA TYR A 215 16.12 7.17 -9.30
C TYR A 215 16.53 8.28 -10.27
N ASN A 216 17.63 8.11 -11.01
CA ASN A 216 18.09 9.14 -11.96
C ASN A 216 17.16 9.34 -13.17
N LYS A 217 16.24 8.41 -13.46
CA LYS A 217 15.21 8.59 -14.49
C LYS A 217 14.02 9.38 -13.97
N GLY A 218 13.80 9.37 -12.65
CA GLY A 218 12.68 10.03 -12.00
C GLY A 218 12.51 9.57 -10.56
N HIS A 219 12.32 10.51 -9.64
CA HIS A 219 12.07 10.24 -8.23
C HIS A 219 11.13 11.29 -7.62
N ILE A 220 10.63 11.02 -6.42
CA ILE A 220 9.80 11.98 -5.67
C ILE A 220 10.64 13.24 -5.39
N PRO A 221 10.12 14.46 -5.63
CA PRO A 221 10.86 15.69 -5.39
C PRO A 221 11.45 15.78 -3.98
N GLY A 222 12.74 16.09 -3.90
CA GLY A 222 13.50 16.16 -2.65
C GLY A 222 13.92 14.81 -2.06
N ALA A 223 13.54 13.67 -2.66
CA ALA A 223 13.98 12.36 -2.20
C ALA A 223 15.48 12.13 -2.48
N ILE A 224 16.12 11.39 -1.58
CA ILE A 224 17.54 11.00 -1.65
C ILE A 224 17.60 9.50 -1.95
N HIS A 225 18.53 9.07 -2.80
CA HIS A 225 18.77 7.64 -3.01
C HIS A 225 19.52 7.03 -1.83
N LEU A 226 19.06 5.87 -1.36
CA LEU A 226 19.75 5.01 -0.39
C LEU A 226 20.01 3.64 -1.04
N ASP A 227 21.29 3.30 -1.23
CA ASP A 227 21.69 1.96 -1.67
C ASP A 227 21.54 0.96 -0.51
N THR A 228 20.89 -0.17 -0.74
CA THR A 228 20.78 -1.22 0.29
C THR A 228 22.15 -1.75 0.74
N ASN A 229 23.20 -1.67 -0.08
CA ASN A 229 24.57 -2.02 0.34
C ASN A 229 25.13 -1.11 1.45
N GLU A 230 24.49 0.02 1.76
CA GLU A 230 24.85 0.87 2.90
C GLU A 230 24.30 0.35 4.23
N ILE A 231 23.33 -0.55 4.21
CA ILE A 231 22.63 -1.07 5.39
C ILE A 231 22.77 -2.57 5.60
N GLU A 232 23.17 -3.33 4.58
CA GLU A 232 23.47 -4.76 4.64
C GLU A 232 24.72 -5.10 3.82
N LYS A 233 25.37 -6.23 4.14
CA LYS A 233 26.61 -6.63 3.46
C LYS A 233 26.87 -8.13 3.41
N GLU A 234 27.71 -8.52 2.45
CA GLU A 234 28.36 -9.83 2.43
C GLU A 234 29.14 -10.12 3.72
N PRO A 235 29.34 -11.41 4.08
CA PRO A 235 29.00 -12.60 3.28
C PRO A 235 27.57 -13.12 3.46
N LEU A 236 26.83 -12.63 4.45
CA LEU A 236 25.50 -13.17 4.83
C LEU A 236 24.32 -12.30 4.36
N TRP A 237 24.57 -11.08 3.90
CA TRP A 237 23.53 -10.08 3.62
C TRP A 237 22.72 -9.66 4.86
N ASN A 238 23.28 -9.87 6.05
CA ASN A 238 22.78 -9.29 7.30
C ASN A 238 23.03 -7.79 7.32
N LYS A 239 22.34 -7.09 8.22
CA LYS A 239 22.59 -5.67 8.47
C LYS A 239 24.07 -5.40 8.80
N VAL A 240 24.56 -4.22 8.45
CA VAL A 240 25.89 -3.76 8.86
C VAL A 240 25.97 -3.57 10.39
N SER A 241 27.16 -3.26 10.92
CA SER A 241 27.31 -3.08 12.38
C SER A 241 26.51 -1.88 12.87
N ASP A 242 26.21 -1.84 14.16
CA ASP A 242 25.44 -0.75 14.75
C ASP A 242 26.15 0.61 14.57
N GLU A 243 27.48 0.63 14.59
CA GLU A 243 28.29 1.82 14.30
C GLU A 243 28.17 2.27 12.84
N ASP A 244 28.12 1.33 11.89
CA ASP A 244 27.97 1.67 10.47
C ASP A 244 26.55 2.12 10.13
N ILE A 245 25.54 1.53 10.80
CA ILE A 245 24.15 2.03 10.75
C ILE A 245 24.09 3.46 11.29
N GLU A 246 24.69 3.74 12.44
CA GLU A 246 24.71 5.10 13.01
C GLU A 246 25.40 6.09 12.06
N LYS A 247 26.58 5.74 11.50
CA LYS A 247 27.26 6.58 10.51
C LYS A 247 26.39 6.84 9.27
N MET A 248 25.68 5.83 8.77
CA MET A 248 24.76 5.97 7.64
C MET A 248 23.64 6.96 7.98
N LEU A 249 23.00 6.83 9.15
CA LEU A 249 21.94 7.73 9.62
C LEU A 249 22.45 9.18 9.72
N LEU A 250 23.60 9.38 10.35
CA LEU A 250 24.23 10.70 10.52
C LEU A 250 24.58 11.35 9.17
N ARG A 251 25.22 10.61 8.26
CA ARG A 251 25.56 11.06 6.91
C ARG A 251 24.32 11.49 6.13
N ASN A 252 23.21 10.78 6.33
CA ASN A 252 21.93 11.04 5.66
C ASN A 252 21.08 12.12 6.35
N GLY A 253 21.56 12.71 7.45
CA GLY A 253 20.86 13.79 8.15
C GLY A 253 19.67 13.31 8.98
N ILE A 254 19.71 12.06 9.44
CA ILE A 254 18.66 11.42 10.23
C ILE A 254 19.07 11.45 11.70
N THR A 255 18.19 11.98 12.55
CA THR A 255 18.24 11.85 14.01
C THR A 255 17.08 10.98 14.47
N TYR A 256 17.07 10.54 15.72
CA TYR A 256 16.04 9.66 16.27
C TYR A 256 14.61 10.23 16.15
N ASP A 257 14.48 11.56 16.09
CA ASP A 257 13.22 12.31 15.99
C ASP A 257 12.89 12.82 14.57
N THR A 258 13.71 12.48 13.56
CA THR A 258 13.40 12.76 12.15
C THR A 258 12.29 11.83 11.66
N THR A 259 11.27 12.38 10.98
CA THR A 259 10.32 11.55 10.23
C THR A 259 10.99 11.05 8.95
N VAL A 260 11.15 9.74 8.80
CA VAL A 260 11.74 9.13 7.60
C VAL A 260 10.65 8.45 6.79
N ILE A 261 10.53 8.83 5.52
CA ILE A 261 9.58 8.27 4.56
C ILE A 261 10.39 7.51 3.52
N LEU A 262 10.09 6.23 3.35
CA LEU A 262 10.83 5.33 2.46
C LEU A 262 9.89 4.82 1.36
N TYR A 263 10.42 4.68 0.16
CA TYR A 263 9.75 4.03 -0.94
C TYR A 263 10.78 3.39 -1.88
N GLY A 264 10.35 2.45 -2.72
CA GLY A 264 11.18 1.93 -3.80
C GLY A 264 10.34 1.73 -5.06
N ALA A 265 11.01 1.41 -6.17
CA ALA A 265 10.32 0.78 -7.30
C ALA A 265 9.77 -0.60 -6.90
N ASP A 266 10.56 -1.33 -6.09
CA ASP A 266 10.10 -2.47 -5.30
C ASP A 266 10.18 -2.13 -3.81
N ASN A 267 9.03 -2.18 -3.15
CA ASN A 267 8.90 -1.79 -1.75
C ASN A 267 9.58 -2.74 -0.76
N MET A 268 10.03 -3.94 -1.17
CA MET A 268 10.82 -4.81 -0.29
C MET A 268 12.11 -4.13 0.17
N ALA A 269 12.78 -3.39 -0.72
CA ALA A 269 14.00 -2.64 -0.38
C ALA A 269 13.71 -1.55 0.66
N ALA A 270 12.61 -0.81 0.46
CA ALA A 270 12.16 0.22 1.40
C ALA A 270 11.78 -0.37 2.76
N ALA A 271 11.08 -1.50 2.80
CA ALA A 271 10.74 -2.20 4.02
C ALA A 271 11.98 -2.73 4.76
N ARG A 272 12.99 -3.23 4.03
CA ARG A 272 14.29 -3.62 4.58
C ARG A 272 14.96 -2.46 5.31
N ALA A 273 15.08 -1.31 4.63
CA ALA A 273 15.59 -0.08 5.25
C ALA A 273 14.74 0.37 6.45
N ALA A 274 13.41 0.27 6.35
CA ALA A 274 12.50 0.62 7.44
C ALA A 274 12.78 -0.21 8.70
N SER A 275 12.87 -1.54 8.57
CA SER A 275 13.14 -2.42 9.70
C SER A 275 14.48 -2.12 10.39
N ILE A 276 15.53 -1.80 9.62
CA ILE A 276 16.85 -1.44 10.16
C ILE A 276 16.83 -0.07 10.85
N MET A 277 16.13 0.92 10.29
CA MET A 277 15.97 2.23 10.92
C MET A 277 15.12 2.17 12.20
N MET A 278 14.08 1.32 12.21
CA MET A 278 13.29 1.03 13.40
C MET A 278 14.14 0.36 14.49
N TYR A 279 14.93 -0.66 14.14
CA TYR A 279 15.92 -1.32 15.02
C TYR A 279 16.91 -0.31 15.60
N ALA A 280 17.42 0.61 14.76
CA ALA A 280 18.36 1.64 15.20
C ALA A 280 17.74 2.61 16.22
N GLY A 281 16.45 2.90 16.10
CA GLY A 281 15.71 3.77 17.02
C GLY A 281 15.07 5.00 16.38
N VAL A 282 14.95 5.07 15.06
CA VAL A 282 14.20 6.15 14.40
C VAL A 282 12.73 6.04 14.81
N LYS A 283 12.20 7.09 15.43
CA LYS A 283 10.88 7.07 16.08
C LYS A 283 9.71 7.08 15.09
N ASP A 284 9.87 7.76 13.95
CA ASP A 284 8.82 7.90 12.94
C ASP A 284 9.32 7.46 11.56
N VAL A 285 9.26 6.15 11.32
CA VAL A 285 9.52 5.52 10.02
C VAL A 285 8.19 5.26 9.32
N ARG A 286 8.09 5.63 8.04
CA ARG A 286 6.89 5.47 7.20
C ARG A 286 7.25 4.86 5.85
N LEU A 287 6.35 4.07 5.27
CA LEU A 287 6.44 3.58 3.89
C LEU A 287 5.40 4.26 3.00
N LEU A 288 5.76 4.56 1.74
CA LEU A 288 4.79 4.89 0.71
C LEU A 288 4.09 3.61 0.23
N ASP A 289 2.79 3.54 0.49
CA ASP A 289 1.95 2.44 0.03
C ASP A 289 1.90 2.40 -1.50
N GLY A 290 2.16 1.23 -2.10
CA GLY A 290 2.28 1.09 -3.57
C GLY A 290 3.58 1.63 -4.18
N GLY A 291 4.48 2.18 -3.36
CA GLY A 291 5.84 2.57 -3.78
C GLY A 291 5.85 3.66 -4.85
N PHE A 292 6.88 3.68 -5.70
CA PHE A 292 7.01 4.72 -6.71
C PHE A 292 5.87 4.71 -7.75
N LYS A 293 5.30 3.54 -8.05
CA LYS A 293 4.16 3.44 -8.97
C LYS A 293 2.97 4.26 -8.46
N ALA A 294 2.63 4.15 -7.17
CA ALA A 294 1.54 4.94 -6.58
C ALA A 294 1.75 6.46 -6.67
N TRP A 295 3.01 6.92 -6.66
CA TRP A 295 3.32 8.35 -6.91
C TRP A 295 3.02 8.76 -8.36
N LEU A 296 3.42 7.92 -9.32
CA LEU A 296 3.18 8.14 -10.75
C LEU A 296 1.69 8.08 -11.10
N ASP A 297 0.98 7.08 -10.58
CA ASP A 297 -0.46 6.89 -10.81
C ASP A 297 -1.28 8.06 -10.24
N ALA A 298 -0.79 8.70 -9.16
CA ALA A 298 -1.39 9.91 -8.61
C ALA A 298 -1.14 11.18 -9.46
N GLY A 299 -0.33 11.09 -10.52
CA GLY A 299 -0.05 12.18 -11.44
C GLY A 299 0.81 13.31 -10.86
N PHE A 300 1.55 13.05 -9.78
CA PHE A 300 2.41 14.06 -9.17
C PHE A 300 3.73 14.26 -9.93
N GLU A 301 4.30 15.46 -9.79
CA GLU A 301 5.57 15.81 -10.42
C GLU A 301 6.72 14.91 -9.93
N ILE A 302 7.67 14.64 -10.81
CA ILE A 302 8.91 13.94 -10.50
C ILE A 302 10.10 14.88 -10.66
N GLU A 303 11.15 14.63 -9.90
CA GLU A 303 12.47 15.25 -10.08
C GLU A 303 13.41 14.25 -10.77
N THR A 304 14.44 14.74 -11.47
CA THR A 304 15.52 13.90 -12.03
C THR A 304 16.92 14.33 -11.55
N LYS A 305 16.98 15.45 -10.83
CA LYS A 305 18.20 15.96 -10.21
C LYS A 305 18.52 15.13 -8.96
N THR A 306 19.78 14.68 -8.87
CA THR A 306 20.27 14.01 -7.66
C THR A 306 20.28 14.94 -6.46
N ASN A 307 19.61 14.53 -5.39
CA ASN A 307 19.62 15.22 -4.10
C ASN A 307 20.71 14.67 -3.18
N LYS A 308 21.36 15.55 -2.43
CA LYS A 308 22.39 15.19 -1.45
C LYS A 308 21.88 15.42 -0.03
N PRO A 309 22.14 14.50 0.90
CA PRO A 309 21.78 14.72 2.30
C PRO A 309 22.60 15.86 2.91
N THR A 310 22.05 16.45 3.97
CA THR A 310 22.78 17.35 4.87
C THR A 310 23.07 16.57 6.15
N PRO A 311 24.34 16.22 6.43
CA PRO A 311 24.68 15.43 7.61
C PRO A 311 24.31 16.10 8.93
N VAL A 312 24.07 15.28 9.95
CA VAL A 312 23.92 15.69 11.35
C VAL A 312 25.04 15.10 12.19
N LYS A 313 25.31 15.71 13.35
CA LYS A 313 26.45 15.33 14.20
C LYS A 313 26.15 14.19 15.17
N GLU A 314 24.90 14.12 15.64
CA GLU A 314 24.48 13.20 16.70
C GLU A 314 23.13 12.61 16.35
N PHE A 315 22.94 11.31 16.62
CA PHE A 315 21.68 10.62 16.35
C PHE A 315 20.65 10.94 17.45
N GLY A 316 21.11 11.06 18.69
CA GLY A 316 20.32 11.48 19.86
C GLY A 316 19.86 10.33 20.78
N VAL A 317 20.06 9.07 20.38
CA VAL A 317 19.91 7.87 21.23
C VAL A 317 21.01 6.86 20.89
N LYS A 318 21.23 5.86 21.76
CA LYS A 318 22.17 4.77 21.45
C LYS A 318 21.61 3.89 20.34
N VAL A 319 22.45 3.56 19.35
CA VAL A 319 22.14 2.54 18.34
C VAL A 319 22.65 1.18 18.82
N PRO A 320 21.82 0.12 18.81
CA PRO A 320 20.39 0.12 18.54
C PRO A 320 19.56 0.52 19.77
N ALA A 321 18.48 1.27 19.56
CA ALA A 321 17.49 1.53 20.61
C ALA A 321 16.39 0.45 20.68
N LYS A 322 16.26 -0.36 19.62
CA LYS A 322 15.24 -1.41 19.46
C LYS A 322 15.86 -2.74 19.02
N PRO A 323 16.80 -3.31 19.80
CA PRO A 323 17.44 -4.58 19.44
C PRO A 323 16.46 -5.75 19.28
N GLU A 324 15.26 -5.66 19.86
CA GLU A 324 14.22 -6.68 19.75
C GLU A 324 13.68 -6.87 18.33
N TYR A 325 13.81 -5.88 17.43
CA TYR A 325 13.24 -5.94 16.07
C TYR A 325 14.07 -6.74 15.07
N ILE A 326 15.37 -6.90 15.28
CA ILE A 326 16.24 -7.71 14.42
C ILE A 326 17.05 -8.65 15.29
N ILE A 327 16.86 -9.96 15.11
CA ILE A 327 17.46 -10.99 15.96
C ILE A 327 18.40 -11.91 15.17
N ASP A 328 19.34 -12.52 15.88
CA ASP A 328 20.32 -13.46 15.33
C ASP A 328 19.85 -14.94 15.41
N ILE A 329 20.66 -15.82 14.84
CA ILE A 329 20.40 -17.27 14.81
C ILE A 329 20.33 -17.90 16.21
N GLN A 330 21.07 -17.39 17.21
CA GLN A 330 21.06 -17.97 18.56
C GLN A 330 19.71 -17.72 19.23
N LYS A 331 19.14 -16.53 19.02
CA LYS A 331 17.79 -16.23 19.49
C LYS A 331 16.77 -17.11 18.78
N VAL A 332 16.89 -17.33 17.47
CA VAL A 332 15.98 -18.21 16.70
C VAL A 332 15.99 -19.66 17.22
N LYS A 333 17.15 -20.21 17.58
CA LYS A 333 17.21 -21.55 18.19
C LYS A 333 16.39 -21.63 19.48
N SER A 334 16.31 -20.54 20.24
CA SER A 334 15.45 -20.45 21.43
C SER A 334 13.96 -20.31 21.05
N ILE A 335 13.64 -19.59 19.96
CA ILE A 335 12.27 -19.43 19.45
C ILE A 335 11.66 -20.77 19.04
N LEU A 336 12.43 -21.62 18.36
CA LEU A 336 11.95 -22.95 17.92
C LEU A 336 11.60 -23.89 19.09
N ALA A 337 12.12 -23.62 20.29
CA ALA A 337 11.80 -24.38 21.51
C ALA A 337 10.63 -23.79 22.31
N ASP A 338 10.19 -22.57 22.00
CA ASP A 338 9.16 -21.84 22.75
C ASP A 338 7.79 -22.03 22.11
N LYS A 339 6.84 -22.61 22.88
CA LYS A 339 5.46 -22.85 22.42
C LYS A 339 4.65 -21.57 22.23
N ASN A 340 5.08 -20.47 22.83
CA ASN A 340 4.44 -19.16 22.69
C ASN A 340 5.11 -18.29 21.60
N ALA A 341 5.99 -18.89 20.81
CA ALA A 341 6.66 -18.21 19.70
C ALA A 341 6.49 -18.98 18.40
N VAL A 342 6.62 -18.28 17.28
CA VAL A 342 6.53 -18.86 15.95
C VAL A 342 7.57 -18.24 15.03
N LEU A 343 8.30 -19.09 14.32
CA LEU A 343 9.21 -18.70 13.26
C LEU A 343 8.47 -18.82 11.92
N VAL A 344 8.40 -17.71 11.19
CA VAL A 344 7.57 -17.54 10.00
C VAL A 344 8.43 -17.43 8.75
N SER A 345 8.29 -18.39 7.84
CA SER A 345 8.95 -18.39 6.54
C SER A 345 8.15 -17.55 5.53
N VAL A 346 8.61 -16.34 5.27
CA VAL A 346 8.08 -15.44 4.22
C VAL A 346 8.80 -15.72 2.90
N ARG A 347 8.55 -16.93 2.37
CA ARG A 347 9.19 -17.45 1.15
C ARG A 347 8.12 -18.01 0.21
N SER A 348 8.40 -18.13 -1.09
CA SER A 348 7.43 -18.74 -2.00
C SER A 348 7.12 -20.18 -1.59
N TRP A 349 5.97 -20.71 -2.01
CA TRP A 349 5.61 -22.10 -1.68
C TRP A 349 6.69 -23.09 -2.13
N GLU A 350 7.22 -22.90 -3.34
CA GLU A 350 8.27 -23.78 -3.89
C GLU A 350 9.59 -23.71 -3.11
N GLU A 351 9.92 -22.56 -2.54
CA GLU A 351 11.05 -22.40 -1.64
C GLU A 351 10.82 -23.12 -0.31
N TYR A 352 9.63 -22.97 0.27
CA TYR A 352 9.25 -23.57 1.55
C TYR A 352 9.33 -25.10 1.47
N ILE A 353 8.69 -25.73 0.48
CA ILE A 353 8.72 -27.20 0.32
C ILE A 353 10.04 -27.73 -0.29
N GLY A 354 11.02 -26.87 -0.54
CA GLY A 354 12.35 -27.26 -1.04
C GLY A 354 12.40 -27.72 -2.50
N LYS A 355 11.44 -27.32 -3.35
CA LYS A 355 11.48 -27.58 -4.81
C LYS A 355 12.52 -26.68 -5.50
N THR A 356 12.66 -25.44 -5.06
CA THR A 356 13.66 -24.49 -5.55
C THR A 356 14.62 -24.03 -4.45
N LYS A 357 15.76 -23.47 -4.85
CA LYS A 357 16.69 -22.76 -3.95
C LYS A 357 16.25 -21.31 -3.72
N GLY A 358 15.40 -20.80 -4.60
CA GLY A 358 15.05 -19.39 -4.70
C GLY A 358 16.17 -18.57 -5.33
N TYR A 359 17.31 -18.49 -4.65
CA TYR A 359 18.43 -17.63 -5.03
C TYR A 359 19.56 -18.41 -5.70
N SER A 360 20.24 -17.79 -6.68
CA SER A 360 21.38 -18.39 -7.37
C SER A 360 22.60 -18.61 -6.45
N TYR A 361 22.78 -17.75 -5.45
CA TYR A 361 23.89 -17.78 -4.50
C TYR A 361 23.64 -18.67 -3.27
N ILE A 362 22.40 -19.12 -3.04
CA ILE A 362 22.08 -20.07 -1.96
C ILE A 362 22.04 -21.47 -2.54
N LYS A 363 22.86 -22.40 -2.01
CA LYS A 363 22.95 -23.78 -2.53
C LYS A 363 21.91 -24.74 -1.93
N PRO A 364 21.67 -24.76 -0.60
CA PRO A 364 20.74 -25.70 0.01
C PRO A 364 19.27 -25.40 -0.33
N LYS A 365 18.43 -26.45 -0.35
CA LYS A 365 16.97 -26.38 -0.50
C LYS A 365 16.27 -26.83 0.79
N GLY A 366 15.04 -26.40 0.98
CA GLY A 366 14.21 -26.70 2.15
C GLY A 366 13.90 -25.45 2.97
N HIS A 367 13.37 -25.67 4.16
CA HIS A 367 13.07 -24.63 5.15
C HIS A 367 13.61 -25.01 6.53
N ILE A 368 13.61 -24.03 7.44
CA ILE A 368 14.02 -24.23 8.83
C ILE A 368 13.02 -25.16 9.50
N ALA A 369 13.47 -26.28 10.04
CA ALA A 369 12.56 -27.24 10.70
C ALA A 369 11.78 -26.55 11.84
N GLY A 370 10.47 -26.76 11.88
CA GLY A 370 9.56 -26.11 12.84
C GLY A 370 9.09 -24.70 12.45
N ALA A 371 9.58 -24.13 11.35
CA ALA A 371 9.01 -22.88 10.81
C ALA A 371 7.69 -23.15 10.08
N VAL A 372 6.73 -22.24 10.25
CA VAL A 372 5.46 -22.25 9.53
C VAL A 372 5.52 -21.35 8.30
N TRP A 373 4.70 -21.63 7.29
CA TRP A 373 4.65 -20.82 6.09
C TRP A 373 3.86 -19.53 6.33
N GLY A 374 4.49 -18.39 6.06
CA GLY A 374 3.88 -17.07 6.22
C GLY A 374 3.35 -16.50 4.93
N HIS A 375 3.18 -17.30 3.86
CA HIS A 375 2.94 -16.80 2.50
C HIS A 375 4.09 -15.92 1.97
N ALA A 376 4.02 -15.51 0.71
CA ALA A 376 4.86 -14.45 0.13
C ALA A 376 4.31 -14.08 -1.24
N GLY A 377 4.67 -14.88 -2.23
CA GLY A 377 4.44 -14.61 -3.63
C GLY A 377 4.91 -15.75 -4.51
N SER A 378 4.91 -15.52 -5.82
CA SER A 378 5.23 -16.52 -6.83
C SER A 378 6.68 -17.01 -6.75
N ASP A 379 7.61 -16.14 -6.37
CA ASP A 379 9.05 -16.42 -6.36
C ASP A 379 9.80 -15.60 -5.28
N PRO A 380 11.16 -15.62 -5.24
CA PRO A 380 11.93 -14.88 -4.24
C PRO A 380 11.87 -13.35 -4.29
N TYR A 381 11.26 -12.80 -5.33
CA TYR A 381 11.27 -11.38 -5.69
C TYR A 381 9.85 -10.78 -5.78
N HIS A 382 8.81 -11.55 -5.45
CA HIS A 382 7.43 -11.08 -5.47
C HIS A 382 6.70 -11.37 -4.15
N MET A 383 5.70 -10.53 -3.86
CA MET A 383 4.95 -10.46 -2.59
C MET A 383 3.43 -10.37 -2.84
N GLU A 384 2.90 -11.07 -3.85
CA GLU A 384 1.50 -10.99 -4.27
C GLU A 384 0.50 -11.39 -3.17
N ASP A 385 0.91 -12.22 -2.20
CA ASP A 385 0.06 -12.56 -1.06
C ASP A 385 -0.06 -11.41 -0.05
N TYR A 386 0.81 -10.40 -0.14
CA TYR A 386 0.88 -9.23 0.74
C TYR A 386 0.51 -7.92 0.05
N ARG A 387 0.31 -7.93 -1.28
CA ARG A 387 0.06 -6.74 -2.08
C ARG A 387 -1.23 -6.87 -2.89
N ASN A 388 -1.92 -5.75 -3.08
CA ASN A 388 -3.00 -5.63 -4.06
C ASN A 388 -2.43 -5.46 -5.48
N ILE A 389 -3.32 -5.42 -6.48
CA ILE A 389 -2.94 -5.30 -7.90
C ILE A 389 -2.19 -4.01 -8.24
N ASP A 390 -2.32 -2.98 -7.42
CA ASP A 390 -1.64 -1.67 -7.54
C ASP A 390 -0.39 -1.57 -6.65
N ASN A 391 0.11 -2.71 -6.14
CA ASN A 391 1.22 -2.83 -5.19
C ASN A 391 0.98 -2.22 -3.79
N THR A 392 -0.21 -1.70 -3.49
CA THR A 392 -0.55 -1.31 -2.11
C THR A 392 -0.62 -2.52 -1.20
N MET A 393 -0.47 -2.34 0.10
CA MET A 393 -0.59 -3.42 1.07
C MET A 393 -1.98 -4.07 0.93
N ARG A 394 -1.99 -5.39 0.78
CA ARG A 394 -3.20 -6.20 0.80
C ARG A 394 -3.96 -5.95 2.09
N ASN A 395 -5.28 -5.97 2.01
CA ASN A 395 -6.17 -5.83 3.16
C ASN A 395 -5.67 -6.62 4.37
N PHE A 396 -5.47 -5.92 5.48
CA PHE A 396 -4.87 -6.49 6.68
C PHE A 396 -5.71 -7.61 7.30
N HIS A 397 -7.02 -7.66 7.06
CA HIS A 397 -7.86 -8.79 7.46
C HIS A 397 -7.55 -10.05 6.65
N GLU A 398 -7.25 -9.91 5.35
CA GLU A 398 -6.86 -11.04 4.49
C GLU A 398 -5.48 -11.58 4.90
N ILE A 399 -4.51 -10.70 5.17
CA ILE A 399 -3.19 -11.11 5.65
C ILE A 399 -3.30 -11.80 7.02
N ALA A 400 -4.06 -11.22 7.96
CA ALA A 400 -4.26 -11.82 9.28
C ALA A 400 -4.91 -13.21 9.20
N LYS A 401 -5.88 -13.40 8.29
CA LYS A 401 -6.52 -14.70 8.05
C LYS A 401 -5.52 -15.72 7.49
N ASN A 402 -4.74 -15.35 6.48
CA ASN A 402 -3.71 -16.22 5.91
C ASN A 402 -2.69 -16.66 6.98
N TRP A 403 -2.33 -15.75 7.88
CA TRP A 403 -1.46 -16.04 9.02
C TRP A 403 -2.10 -16.96 10.06
N GLU A 404 -3.37 -16.72 10.41
CA GLU A 404 -4.11 -17.55 11.37
C GLU A 404 -4.24 -19.01 10.91
N GLU A 405 -4.43 -19.25 9.61
CA GLU A 405 -4.46 -20.60 9.00
C GLU A 405 -3.15 -21.39 9.25
N TRP A 406 -2.05 -20.70 9.51
CA TRP A 406 -0.73 -21.27 9.85
C TRP A 406 -0.36 -21.11 11.33
N GLY A 407 -1.32 -20.73 12.18
CA GLY A 407 -1.12 -20.53 13.61
C GLY A 407 -0.24 -19.33 13.95
N ILE A 408 -0.10 -18.36 13.03
CA ILE A 408 0.62 -17.12 13.22
C ILE A 408 -0.37 -16.09 13.77
N THR A 409 -0.28 -15.80 15.08
CA THR A 409 -1.29 -15.01 15.79
C THR A 409 -0.64 -13.93 16.67
N PRO A 410 -1.32 -12.80 16.92
CA PRO A 410 -0.74 -11.63 17.62
C PRO A 410 -0.46 -11.85 19.12
N ASP A 411 -0.97 -12.93 19.71
CA ASP A 411 -0.71 -13.32 21.10
C ASP A 411 0.64 -14.04 21.28
N LYS A 412 1.30 -14.41 20.18
CA LYS A 412 2.62 -15.05 20.18
C LYS A 412 3.73 -14.05 19.91
N LYS A 413 4.95 -14.48 20.22
CA LYS A 413 6.16 -13.88 19.64
C LYS A 413 6.32 -14.35 18.19
N VAL A 414 6.29 -13.42 17.24
CA VAL A 414 6.32 -13.76 15.80
C VAL A 414 7.61 -13.27 15.16
N VAL A 415 8.40 -14.19 14.63
CA VAL A 415 9.69 -13.88 14.00
C VAL A 415 9.62 -14.20 12.52
N PHE A 416 9.73 -13.19 11.66
CA PHE A 416 9.71 -13.36 10.21
C PHE A 416 11.11 -13.58 9.67
N TYR A 417 11.26 -14.48 8.69
CA TYR A 417 12.50 -14.66 7.95
C TYR A 417 12.22 -15.03 6.49
N CYS A 418 13.20 -14.83 5.60
CA CYS A 418 13.13 -15.30 4.22
C CYS A 418 14.50 -15.85 3.76
N GLY A 419 14.98 -15.50 2.57
CA GLY A 419 16.37 -15.79 2.17
C GLY A 419 17.38 -15.02 3.02
N THR A 420 17.28 -13.68 2.95
CA THR A 420 18.25 -12.71 3.50
C THR A 420 17.58 -11.50 4.18
N GLY A 421 16.29 -11.57 4.48
CA GLY A 421 15.57 -10.58 5.31
C GLY A 421 14.64 -9.61 4.58
N TRP A 422 14.72 -9.43 3.26
CA TRP A 422 13.93 -8.41 2.54
C TRP A 422 12.42 -8.62 2.63
N ARG A 423 11.90 -9.76 2.12
CA ARG A 423 10.49 -10.15 2.25
C ARG A 423 10.01 -10.20 3.71
N ALA A 424 10.88 -10.65 4.60
CA ALA A 424 10.60 -10.71 6.03
C ALA A 424 10.41 -9.32 6.64
N SER A 425 11.17 -8.32 6.21
CA SER A 425 11.00 -6.93 6.64
C SER A 425 9.67 -6.34 6.18
N GLU A 426 9.17 -6.69 4.99
CA GLU A 426 7.84 -6.26 4.52
C GLU A 426 6.71 -6.93 5.33
N ALA A 427 6.80 -8.23 5.59
CA ALA A 427 5.85 -8.93 6.47
C ALA A 427 5.90 -8.42 7.92
N PHE A 428 7.09 -8.14 8.44
CA PHE A 428 7.27 -7.49 9.74
C PHE A 428 6.59 -6.11 9.78
N PHE A 429 6.73 -5.31 8.73
CA PHE A 429 6.08 -4.01 8.65
C PHE A 429 4.55 -4.15 8.59
N ALA A 430 4.02 -5.14 7.86
CA ALA A 430 2.59 -5.46 7.87
C ALA A 430 2.07 -5.81 9.28
N ALA A 431 2.79 -6.66 10.04
CA ALA A 431 2.41 -6.99 11.42
C ALA A 431 2.51 -5.76 12.35
N TYR A 432 3.55 -4.95 12.16
CA TYR A 432 3.70 -3.68 12.88
C TYR A 432 2.53 -2.74 12.60
N LEU A 433 2.09 -2.62 11.35
CA LEU A 433 0.94 -1.81 10.97
C LEU A 433 -0.37 -2.31 11.60
N MET A 434 -0.54 -3.62 11.73
CA MET A 434 -1.65 -4.25 12.46
C MET A 434 -1.56 -4.07 13.98
N GLY A 435 -0.47 -3.49 14.49
CA GLY A 435 -0.30 -3.17 15.90
C GLY A 435 0.25 -4.31 16.74
N TRP A 436 0.76 -5.38 16.12
CA TRP A 436 1.37 -6.52 16.81
C TRP A 436 2.60 -6.06 17.61
N LYS A 437 2.77 -6.61 18.81
CA LYS A 437 3.72 -6.08 19.80
C LYS A 437 5.03 -6.84 19.88
N ASP A 438 4.99 -8.18 19.85
CA ASP A 438 6.19 -9.02 19.96
C ASP A 438 6.55 -9.62 18.59
N ILE A 439 7.07 -8.75 17.73
CA ILE A 439 7.46 -9.09 16.35
C ILE A 439 8.95 -8.82 16.12
N ALA A 440 9.59 -9.64 15.29
CA ALA A 440 10.99 -9.44 14.90
C ALA A 440 11.28 -9.96 13.49
N VAL A 441 12.41 -9.53 12.92
CA VAL A 441 13.03 -10.14 11.74
C VAL A 441 14.21 -10.99 12.19
N TYR A 442 14.25 -12.26 11.79
CA TYR A 442 15.49 -13.03 11.81
C TYR A 442 16.32 -12.70 10.57
N ASP A 443 17.43 -12.00 10.79
CA ASP A 443 18.21 -11.36 9.73
C ASP A 443 18.86 -12.35 8.76
N GLY A 444 19.53 -13.37 9.32
CA GLY A 444 20.29 -14.34 8.53
C GLY A 444 19.44 -15.29 7.70
N GLY A 445 18.16 -15.43 8.05
CA GLY A 445 17.19 -16.21 7.32
C GLY A 445 17.64 -17.62 6.94
N TRP A 446 17.13 -18.09 5.80
CA TRP A 446 17.50 -19.39 5.24
C TRP A 446 18.98 -19.46 4.86
N TYR A 447 19.56 -18.33 4.45
CA TYR A 447 20.93 -18.31 3.96
C TYR A 447 21.91 -18.67 5.07
N GLU A 448 21.89 -17.96 6.20
CA GLU A 448 22.74 -18.25 7.36
C GLU A 448 22.41 -19.62 7.97
N TRP A 449 21.12 -19.93 8.14
CA TRP A 449 20.70 -21.19 8.76
C TRP A 449 21.25 -22.41 8.00
N SER A 450 21.15 -22.39 6.67
CA SER A 450 21.51 -23.53 5.83
C SER A 450 23.02 -23.70 5.61
N MET A 451 23.85 -22.73 6.02
CA MET A 451 25.31 -22.84 5.96
C MET A 451 25.86 -23.82 7.01
N ASP A 452 25.21 -23.94 8.15
CA ASP A 452 25.55 -24.92 9.18
C ASP A 452 24.73 -26.20 8.99
N LYS A 453 25.40 -27.26 8.56
CA LYS A 453 24.76 -28.57 8.30
C LYS A 453 24.20 -29.25 9.55
N SER A 454 24.54 -28.78 10.75
CA SER A 454 23.98 -29.30 12.00
C SER A 454 22.60 -28.71 12.30
N ASN A 455 22.23 -27.60 11.66
CA ASN A 455 20.92 -27.02 11.84
C ASN A 455 19.82 -27.87 11.16
N PRO A 456 18.70 -28.15 11.84
CA PRO A 456 17.65 -28.99 11.30
C PRO A 456 16.89 -28.31 10.16
N ILE A 457 16.62 -29.08 9.11
CA ILE A 457 15.97 -28.63 7.86
C ILE A 457 14.86 -29.62 7.52
N GLU A 458 13.76 -29.10 6.99
CA GLU A 458 12.65 -29.88 6.44
C GLU A 458 12.49 -29.63 4.93
N VAL A 459 11.88 -30.60 4.24
CA VAL A 459 11.58 -30.56 2.79
C VAL A 459 10.27 -31.30 2.51
N GLY A 460 9.65 -30.99 1.37
CA GLY A 460 8.41 -31.61 0.93
C GLY A 460 7.16 -30.93 1.49
N GLU A 461 6.01 -31.43 1.09
CA GLU A 461 4.72 -30.93 1.56
C GLU A 461 4.59 -31.14 3.09
N PRO A 462 4.11 -30.14 3.84
CA PRO A 462 3.86 -30.30 5.27
C PRO A 462 2.90 -31.47 5.51
N LYS A 463 3.25 -32.35 6.46
CA LYS A 463 2.39 -33.47 6.82
C LYS A 463 1.21 -32.97 7.63
N ASN A 464 0.14 -32.53 6.96
CA ASN A 464 -1.18 -32.14 7.49
C ASN A 464 -1.14 -31.61 8.93
N ASN A 465 -0.91 -30.30 9.09
CA ASN A 465 -1.27 -29.60 10.31
C ASN A 465 -2.81 -29.51 10.38
N LYS A 466 -3.44 -30.49 11.04
CA LYS A 466 -4.79 -30.31 11.60
C LYS A 466 -4.68 -29.91 13.05
#